data_AF-A0A7R9DHW8-F1
#
_entry.id   AF-A0A7R9DHW8-F1
#
_cell.length_a   1.000
_cell.length_b   1.000
_cell.length_c   1.000
_cell.angle_alpha   90.00
_cell.angle_beta   90.00
_cell.angle_gamma   90.00
#
_symmetry.space_group_name_H-M   'P 1'
#
loop_
_entity.id
_entity.type
_entity.pdbx_description
1 polymer ?
#
loop_
_entity_poly.entity_id
_entity_poly.type
_entity_poly.pdbx_seq_one_letter_code
_entity_poly.pdbx_strand_id
1 'polypeptide(L)'
;MEPTAQVTPKTPMTDEERQHLAEKLDLELEDFIGGLEKRSYTEGWPEDRWQEEMEKHPFFMSQPPSGDQPLSPLMEGLQQLKYDETENSPEDLANSYKEDGNFNFKIKKYRMAIIAYSEGLRHKCSDDKLNAQLHNNRAAAHFFLKNYR
;
A
#
# COMPACT_ATOMS: atom_id res chain seq x y z
N MET A 1 -4.01 64.77 -11.99
CA MET A 1 -4.80 64.78 -10.74
C MET A 1 -5.73 63.58 -10.82
N GLU A 2 -5.37 62.49 -10.16
CA GLU A 2 -6.29 61.36 -9.95
C GLU A 2 -6.74 61.40 -8.48
N PRO A 3 -8.04 61.33 -8.20
CA PRO A 3 -8.52 61.35 -6.82
C PRO A 3 -8.31 59.97 -6.20
N THR A 4 -7.53 59.94 -5.13
CA THR A 4 -7.30 58.78 -4.26
C THR A 4 -8.61 58.32 -3.64
N ALA A 5 -8.99 57.07 -3.90
CA ALA A 5 -10.15 56.43 -3.29
C ALA A 5 -9.92 56.28 -1.78
N GLN A 6 -10.78 56.93 -0.98
CA GLN A 6 -10.77 56.84 0.46
C GLN A 6 -11.29 55.47 0.90
N VAL A 7 -10.48 54.70 1.62
CA VAL A 7 -10.90 53.45 2.26
C VAL A 7 -11.55 53.80 3.59
N THR A 8 -12.88 53.68 3.68
CA THR A 8 -13.63 53.91 4.91
C THR A 8 -13.55 52.70 5.85
N PRO A 9 -13.45 52.90 7.18
CA PRO A 9 -13.38 51.82 8.15
C PRO A 9 -14.75 51.13 8.25
N LYS A 10 -14.77 49.79 8.11
CA LYS A 10 -16.00 48.99 8.25
C LYS A 10 -16.49 49.04 9.70
N THR A 11 -17.73 49.47 9.90
CA THR A 11 -18.42 49.46 11.19
C THR A 11 -18.54 48.01 11.70
N PRO A 12 -18.30 47.74 13.00
CA PRO A 12 -18.46 46.40 13.55
C PRO A 12 -19.94 46.00 13.54
N MET A 13 -20.21 44.80 13.04
CA MET A 13 -21.54 44.21 12.87
C MET A 13 -22.20 43.96 14.24
N THR A 14 -23.49 44.31 14.35
CA THR A 14 -24.29 44.10 15.55
C THR A 14 -24.68 42.62 15.74
N ASP A 15 -25.08 42.21 16.95
CA ASP A 15 -25.43 40.81 17.24
C ASP A 15 -26.64 40.32 16.44
N GLU A 16 -27.65 41.17 16.26
CA GLU A 16 -28.85 40.83 15.49
C GLU A 16 -28.54 40.63 14.00
N GLU A 17 -27.69 41.50 13.43
CA GLU A 17 -27.22 41.33 12.06
C GLU A 17 -26.44 40.01 11.91
N ARG A 18 -25.62 39.65 12.91
CA ARG A 18 -24.85 38.41 12.90
C ARG A 18 -25.75 37.18 12.88
N GLN A 19 -26.80 37.20 13.69
CA GLN A 19 -27.79 36.11 13.75
C GLN A 19 -28.51 35.95 12.41
N HIS A 20 -29.01 37.05 11.84
CA HIS A 20 -29.69 37.03 10.54
C HIS A 20 -28.76 36.57 9.40
N LEU A 21 -27.49 36.96 9.43
CA LEU A 21 -26.51 36.49 8.45
C LEU A 21 -26.26 34.99 8.59
N ALA A 22 -26.16 34.46 9.82
CA ALA A 22 -25.98 33.03 10.05
C ALA A 22 -27.18 32.22 9.51
N GLU A 23 -28.41 32.64 9.81
CA GLU A 23 -29.63 31.98 9.32
C GLU A 23 -29.70 32.00 7.79
N LYS A 24 -29.34 33.13 7.17
CA LYS A 24 -29.26 33.23 5.71
C LYS A 24 -28.23 32.27 5.12
N LEU A 25 -27.06 32.16 5.73
CA LEU A 25 -26.00 31.26 5.26
C LEU A 25 -26.38 29.79 5.41
N ASP A 26 -27.08 29.42 6.48
CA ASP A 26 -27.59 28.07 6.68
C ASP A 26 -28.61 27.69 5.59
N LEU A 27 -29.53 28.60 5.26
CA LEU A 27 -30.51 28.40 4.17
C LEU A 27 -29.84 28.28 2.79
N GLU A 28 -28.88 29.17 2.49
CA GLU A 28 -28.13 29.11 1.24
C GLU A 28 -27.31 27.82 1.12
N LEU A 29 -26.79 27.30 2.24
CA LEU A 29 -26.07 26.04 2.28
C LEU A 29 -26.98 24.83 2.04
N GLU A 30 -28.18 24.82 2.62
CA GLU A 30 -29.19 23.77 2.37
C GLU A 30 -29.62 23.73 0.90
N ASP A 31 -29.94 24.88 0.31
CA ASP A 31 -30.30 24.99 -1.11
C ASP A 31 -29.13 24.52 -2.01
N PHE A 32 -27.90 24.90 -1.66
CA PHE A 32 -26.71 24.47 -2.37
C PHE A 32 -26.51 22.94 -2.30
N ILE A 33 -26.57 22.34 -1.11
CA ILE A 33 -26.43 20.89 -0.93
C ILE A 33 -27.57 20.14 -1.62
N GLY A 34 -28.79 20.67 -1.57
CA GLY A 34 -29.96 20.11 -2.27
C GLY A 34 -29.83 20.12 -3.79
N GLY A 35 -29.11 21.10 -4.34
CA GLY A 35 -28.84 21.23 -5.78
C GLY A 35 -27.66 20.41 -6.30
N LEU A 36 -26.84 19.81 -5.43
CA LEU A 36 -25.72 18.97 -5.85
C LEU A 36 -26.21 17.65 -6.46
N GLU A 37 -25.51 17.19 -7.50
CA GLU A 37 -25.76 15.88 -8.10
C GLU A 37 -25.48 14.79 -7.07
N LYS A 38 -26.51 14.02 -6.70
CA LYS A 38 -26.38 12.86 -5.82
C LYS A 38 -25.70 11.72 -6.57
N ARG A 39 -24.37 11.69 -6.55
CA ARG A 39 -23.59 10.54 -7.01
C ARG A 39 -23.52 9.54 -5.87
N SER A 40 -24.09 8.35 -6.06
CA SER A 40 -23.74 7.22 -5.20
C SER A 40 -22.31 6.81 -5.52
N TYR A 41 -21.56 6.42 -4.49
CA TYR A 41 -20.21 5.88 -4.67
C TYR A 41 -20.32 4.50 -5.33
N THR A 42 -20.22 4.44 -6.65
CA THR A 42 -20.36 3.19 -7.42
C THR A 42 -19.04 2.47 -7.69
N GLU A 43 -17.92 3.14 -7.44
CA GLU A 43 -16.57 2.60 -7.70
C GLU A 43 -16.02 1.77 -6.53
N GLY A 44 -16.74 1.75 -5.40
CA GLY A 44 -16.35 0.99 -4.22
C GLY A 44 -16.67 -0.50 -4.31
N TRP A 45 -16.20 -1.24 -3.30
CA TRP A 45 -16.69 -2.59 -3.10
C TRP A 45 -18.18 -2.58 -2.71
N PRO A 46 -18.96 -3.57 -3.15
CA PRO A 46 -20.36 -3.64 -2.78
C PRO A 46 -20.53 -3.83 -1.27
N GLU A 47 -21.45 -3.07 -0.67
CA GLU A 47 -21.67 -3.01 0.78
C GLU A 47 -22.10 -4.35 1.41
N ASP A 48 -22.59 -5.29 0.61
CA ASP A 48 -22.98 -6.64 1.02
C ASP A 48 -21.79 -7.61 1.09
N ARG A 49 -20.74 -7.40 0.29
CA ARG A 49 -19.58 -8.30 0.15
C ARG A 49 -18.22 -7.64 0.33
N TRP A 50 -18.17 -6.40 0.85
CA TRP A 50 -16.92 -5.66 1.02
C TRP A 50 -15.89 -6.37 1.90
N GLN A 51 -16.32 -7.14 2.90
CA GLN A 51 -15.41 -7.90 3.77
C GLN A 51 -14.63 -8.96 2.99
N GLU A 52 -15.30 -9.64 2.05
CA GLU A 52 -14.66 -10.65 1.21
C GLU A 52 -13.66 -10.01 0.24
N GLU A 53 -14.00 -8.86 -0.34
CA GLU A 53 -13.11 -8.12 -1.23
C GLU A 53 -11.92 -7.50 -0.47
N MET A 54 -12.12 -7.08 0.78
CA MET A 54 -11.03 -6.67 1.67
C MET A 54 -10.07 -7.80 1.98
N GLU A 55 -10.56 -8.99 2.34
CA GLU A 55 -9.69 -10.11 2.66
C GLU A 55 -8.87 -10.58 1.45
N LYS A 56 -9.38 -10.38 0.23
CA LYS A 56 -8.64 -10.64 -1.03
C LYS A 56 -7.60 -9.57 -1.36
N HIS A 57 -7.70 -8.38 -0.76
CA HIS A 57 -6.83 -7.27 -1.08
C HIS A 57 -5.46 -7.44 -0.38
N PRO A 58 -4.33 -7.34 -1.11
CA PRO A 58 -3.01 -7.66 -0.58
C PRO A 58 -2.59 -6.80 0.62
N PHE A 59 -3.16 -5.60 0.75
CA PHE A 59 -2.91 -4.71 1.88
C PHE A 59 -3.70 -5.07 3.15
N PHE A 60 -4.88 -5.69 3.02
CA PHE A 60 -5.80 -5.93 4.13
C PHE A 60 -5.94 -7.42 4.49
N MET A 61 -5.43 -8.34 3.65
CA MET A 61 -5.47 -9.78 3.92
C MET A 61 -4.83 -10.12 5.26
N SER A 62 -5.54 -10.87 6.09
CA SER A 62 -5.09 -11.25 7.43
C SER A 62 -4.17 -12.46 7.39
N GLN A 63 -4.34 -13.31 6.36
CA GLN A 63 -3.57 -14.53 6.17
C GLN A 63 -2.97 -14.56 4.76
N PRO A 64 -1.81 -15.21 4.58
CA PRO A 64 -1.28 -15.45 3.24
C PRO A 64 -2.26 -16.31 2.42
N PRO A 65 -2.33 -16.10 1.10
CA PRO A 65 -3.20 -16.89 0.23
C PRO A 65 -2.86 -18.37 0.36
N SER A 66 -3.88 -19.20 0.62
CA SER A 66 -3.73 -20.65 0.66
C SER A 66 -3.63 -21.20 -0.76
N GLY A 67 -2.77 -22.19 -0.98
CA GLY A 67 -2.35 -22.63 -2.33
C GLY A 67 -3.46 -23.10 -3.28
N ASP A 68 -4.65 -23.41 -2.79
CA ASP A 68 -5.79 -23.86 -3.61
C ASP A 68 -6.77 -22.73 -3.99
N GLN A 69 -6.61 -21.52 -3.43
CA GLN A 69 -7.49 -20.40 -3.77
C GLN A 69 -6.91 -19.55 -4.91
N PRO A 70 -7.75 -19.11 -5.88
CA PRO A 70 -7.29 -18.22 -6.93
C PRO A 70 -6.84 -16.89 -6.31
N LEU A 71 -5.66 -16.44 -6.71
CA LEU A 71 -5.11 -15.15 -6.31
C LEU A 71 -5.98 -14.01 -6.88
N SER A 72 -6.16 -12.95 -6.11
CA SER A 72 -6.78 -11.72 -6.62
C SER A 72 -5.95 -11.17 -7.79
N PRO A 73 -6.57 -10.60 -8.84
CA PRO A 73 -5.85 -10.01 -9.97
C PRO A 73 -4.76 -9.01 -9.56
N LEU A 74 -5.03 -8.26 -8.49
CA LEU A 74 -4.06 -7.31 -7.94
C LEU A 74 -2.86 -8.02 -7.30
N MET A 75 -3.10 -9.11 -6.56
CA MET A 75 -2.04 -9.90 -5.95
C MET A 75 -1.19 -10.61 -7.00
N GLU A 76 -1.82 -11.12 -8.06
CA GLU A 76 -1.14 -11.72 -9.21
C GLU A 76 -0.25 -10.69 -9.92
N GLY A 77 -0.77 -9.50 -10.21
CA GLY A 77 0.04 -8.43 -10.82
C GLY A 77 1.23 -8.01 -9.96
N LEU A 78 1.07 -7.96 -8.63
CA LEU A 78 2.18 -7.71 -7.72
C LEU A 78 3.22 -8.85 -7.71
N GLN A 79 2.79 -10.11 -7.82
CA GLN A 79 3.71 -11.25 -7.92
C GLN A 79 4.49 -11.21 -9.23
N GLN A 80 3.84 -10.91 -10.34
CA GLN A 80 4.51 -10.75 -11.64
C GLN A 80 5.55 -9.63 -11.57
N LEU A 81 5.16 -8.44 -11.09
CA LEU A 81 6.08 -7.31 -10.98
C LEU A 81 7.32 -7.67 -10.14
N LYS A 82 7.14 -8.45 -9.07
CA LYS A 82 8.22 -8.76 -8.13
C LYS A 82 9.10 -9.95 -8.55
N TYR A 83 8.53 -10.99 -9.16
CA TYR A 83 9.20 -12.29 -9.35
C TYR A 83 9.22 -12.78 -10.80
N ASP A 84 8.58 -12.09 -11.73
CA ASP A 84 8.56 -12.53 -13.12
C ASP A 84 9.96 -12.46 -13.73
N GLU A 85 10.37 -13.55 -14.37
CA GLU A 85 11.70 -13.71 -14.97
C GLU A 85 11.88 -12.93 -16.28
N THR A 86 10.79 -12.54 -16.93
CA THR A 86 10.82 -11.78 -18.18
C THR A 86 10.93 -10.28 -17.93
N GLU A 87 10.30 -9.80 -16.84
CA GLU A 87 10.29 -8.38 -16.46
C GLU A 87 11.47 -7.99 -15.56
N ASN A 88 12.14 -8.94 -14.89
CA ASN A 88 13.24 -8.66 -13.95
C ASN A 88 14.57 -9.30 -14.38
N SER A 89 15.68 -8.63 -14.08
CA SER A 89 17.01 -9.22 -14.26
C SER A 89 17.29 -10.33 -13.23
N PRO A 90 18.17 -11.30 -13.51
CA PRO A 90 18.60 -12.30 -12.54
C PRO A 90 19.13 -11.69 -11.24
N GLU A 91 19.82 -10.56 -11.31
CA GLU A 91 20.34 -9.80 -10.18
C GLU A 91 19.22 -9.16 -9.35
N ASP A 92 18.19 -8.62 -10.00
CA ASP A 92 17.02 -8.03 -9.31
C ASP A 92 16.20 -9.11 -8.60
N LEU A 93 15.97 -10.25 -9.27
CA LEU A 93 15.30 -11.40 -8.67
C LEU A 93 16.08 -11.91 -7.45
N ALA A 94 17.39 -12.10 -7.59
CA ALA A 94 18.25 -12.54 -6.50
C ALA A 94 18.23 -11.56 -5.31
N ASN A 95 18.18 -10.24 -5.57
CA ASN A 95 18.02 -9.23 -4.53
C ASN A 95 16.63 -9.26 -3.88
N SER A 96 15.56 -9.38 -4.66
CA SER A 96 14.19 -9.52 -4.15
C SER A 96 14.07 -10.71 -3.19
N TYR A 97 14.59 -11.88 -3.59
CA TYR A 97 14.63 -13.07 -2.74
C TYR A 97 15.54 -12.93 -1.52
N LYS A 98 16.66 -12.20 -1.63
CA LYS A 98 17.51 -11.86 -0.48
C LYS A 98 16.73 -11.06 0.56
N GLU A 99 15.99 -10.05 0.13
CA GLU A 99 15.19 -9.22 1.05
C GLU A 99 14.06 -10.02 1.70
N ASP A 100 13.39 -10.91 0.96
CA ASP A 100 12.39 -11.82 1.52
C ASP A 100 12.99 -12.78 2.55
N GLY A 101 14.18 -13.32 2.25
CA GLY A 101 14.92 -14.16 3.18
C GLY A 101 15.29 -13.39 4.46
N ASN A 102 15.78 -12.16 4.32
CA ASN A 102 16.15 -11.30 5.43
C ASN A 102 14.94 -10.96 6.31
N PHE A 103 13.78 -10.67 5.71
CA PHE A 103 12.55 -10.44 6.43
C PHE A 103 12.14 -11.68 7.23
N ASN A 104 12.08 -12.84 6.59
CA ASN A 104 11.74 -14.10 7.25
C ASN A 104 12.72 -14.47 8.38
N PHE A 105 14.01 -14.17 8.18
CA PHE A 105 15.05 -14.38 9.19
C PHE A 105 14.81 -13.51 10.43
N LYS A 106 14.47 -12.22 10.25
CA LYS A 106 14.17 -11.29 11.36
C LYS A 106 12.99 -11.77 12.21
N ILE A 107 11.95 -12.33 11.59
CA ILE A 107 10.80 -12.91 12.30
C ILE A 107 11.01 -14.38 12.72
N LYS A 108 12.25 -14.88 12.68
CA LYS A 108 12.66 -16.24 13.08
C LYS A 108 11.99 -17.38 12.29
N LYS A 109 11.41 -17.10 11.12
CA LYS A 109 10.90 -18.10 10.18
C LYS A 109 12.05 -18.65 9.33
N TYR A 110 13.02 -19.29 9.97
CA TYR A 110 14.27 -19.72 9.32
C TYR A 110 14.06 -20.68 8.15
N ARG A 111 13.03 -21.54 8.19
CA ARG A 111 12.70 -22.44 7.07
C ARG A 111 12.27 -21.67 5.82
N MET A 112 11.47 -20.61 5.99
CA MET A 112 11.08 -19.74 4.87
C MET A 112 12.26 -18.91 4.38
N ALA A 113 13.12 -18.44 5.28
CA ALA A 113 14.36 -17.75 4.90
C ALA A 113 15.27 -18.64 4.02
N ILE A 114 15.44 -19.92 4.38
CA ILE A 114 16.21 -20.88 3.58
C ILE A 114 15.62 -21.06 2.18
N ILE A 115 14.30 -21.17 2.08
CA ILE A 115 13.60 -21.28 0.79
C ILE A 115 13.93 -20.03 -0.04
N ALA A 116 13.64 -18.83 0.48
CA ALA A 116 13.90 -17.57 -0.23
C ALA A 116 15.37 -17.41 -0.66
N TYR A 117 16.34 -17.65 0.22
CA TYR A 117 17.75 -17.58 -0.19
C TYR A 117 18.14 -18.64 -1.22
N SER A 118 17.52 -19.81 -1.18
CA SER A 118 17.74 -20.86 -2.19
C SER A 118 17.14 -20.45 -3.53
N GLU A 119 15.95 -19.86 -3.54
CA GLU A 119 15.32 -19.29 -4.75
C GLU A 119 16.22 -18.26 -5.42
N GLY A 120 16.74 -17.28 -4.65
CA GLY A 120 17.66 -16.29 -5.18
C GLY A 120 18.91 -16.89 -5.84
N LEU A 121 19.45 -17.98 -5.28
CA LEU A 121 20.59 -18.70 -5.85
C LEU A 121 20.23 -19.50 -7.13
N ARG A 122 18.96 -19.86 -7.35
CA ARG A 122 18.52 -20.60 -8.55
C ARG A 122 18.54 -19.74 -9.81
N HIS A 123 18.31 -18.43 -9.68
CA HIS A 123 18.34 -17.50 -10.80
C HIS A 123 19.77 -17.23 -11.32
N LYS A 124 20.82 -17.75 -10.66
CA LYS A 124 22.23 -17.70 -11.11
C LYS A 124 22.67 -16.29 -11.54
N CYS A 125 22.46 -15.31 -10.67
CA CYS A 125 22.94 -13.96 -10.93
C CYS A 125 24.47 -13.96 -11.09
N SER A 126 24.97 -13.04 -11.91
CA SER A 126 26.41 -12.95 -12.23
C SER A 126 27.22 -12.24 -11.14
N ASP A 127 26.56 -11.63 -10.16
CA ASP A 127 27.19 -10.94 -9.03
C ASP A 127 27.65 -11.92 -7.95
N ASP A 128 28.94 -12.25 -7.96
CA ASP A 128 29.60 -13.09 -6.97
C ASP A 128 29.43 -12.58 -5.52
N LYS A 129 29.37 -11.26 -5.32
CA LYS A 129 29.20 -10.67 -3.99
C LYS A 129 27.80 -10.93 -3.46
N LEU A 130 26.79 -10.82 -4.32
CA LEU A 130 25.40 -11.14 -3.97
C LEU A 130 25.24 -12.64 -3.70
N ASN A 131 25.82 -13.49 -4.55
CA ASN A 131 25.82 -14.94 -4.34
C ASN A 131 26.49 -15.35 -3.02
N ALA A 132 27.64 -14.74 -2.68
CA ALA A 132 28.33 -14.97 -1.42
C ALA A 132 27.45 -14.59 -0.21
N GLN A 133 26.74 -13.46 -0.28
CA GLN A 133 25.80 -13.04 0.77
C GLN A 133 24.64 -14.04 0.92
N LEU A 134 24.02 -14.47 -0.18
CA LEU A 134 22.94 -15.44 -0.18
C LEU A 134 23.38 -16.77 0.44
N HIS A 135 24.56 -17.28 0.07
CA HIS A 135 25.12 -18.49 0.68
C HIS A 135 25.37 -18.33 2.17
N ASN A 136 25.96 -17.22 2.61
CA ASN A 136 26.23 -16.95 4.03
C ASN A 136 24.93 -16.86 4.85
N ASN A 137 23.96 -16.09 4.36
CA ASN A 137 22.67 -15.92 5.04
C ASN A 137 21.89 -17.24 5.10
N ARG A 138 21.93 -18.05 4.03
CA ARG A 138 21.36 -19.39 4.02
C ARG A 138 22.03 -20.28 5.06
N ALA A 139 23.35 -20.29 5.14
CA ALA A 139 24.09 -21.06 6.15
C ALA A 139 23.73 -20.62 7.58
N ALA A 140 23.61 -19.31 7.82
CA ALA A 140 23.14 -18.79 9.10
C ALA A 140 21.73 -19.30 9.44
N ALA A 141 20.80 -19.29 8.48
CA ALA A 141 19.45 -19.80 8.69
C ALA A 141 19.42 -21.31 9.01
N HIS A 142 20.27 -22.11 8.34
CA HIS A 142 20.47 -23.52 8.67
C HIS A 142 21.05 -23.71 10.08
N PHE A 143 22.03 -22.90 10.48
CA PHE A 143 22.61 -22.93 11.82
C PHE A 143 21.54 -22.68 12.91
N PHE A 144 20.66 -21.70 12.74
CA PHE A 144 19.57 -21.42 13.67
C PHE A 144 18.52 -22.55 13.73
N LEU A 145 18.35 -23.32 12.65
CA LEU A 145 17.56 -24.55 12.65
C LEU A 145 18.28 -25.78 13.20
N LYS A 146 19.55 -25.64 13.62
CA LYS A 146 20.42 -26.75 14.04
C LYS A 146 20.68 -27.78 12.95
N ASN A 147 20.65 -27.35 11.69
CA ASN A 147 21.01 -28.15 10.53
C ASN A 147 22.50 -27.93 10.24
N TYR A 148 23.36 -28.75 10.83
CA TYR A 148 24.83 -28.58 10.77
C TYR A 148 25.53 -29.36 9.64
N ARG A 149 24.75 -29.96 8.76
CA ARG A 149 25.22 -30.81 7.66
C ARG A 149 25.09 -30.06 6.35
#